data_AF-A0A9P6B7W1-F1
#
_entry.id   AF-A0A9P6B7W1-F1
#
_cell.length_a   1.000
_cell.length_b   1.000
_cell.length_c   1.000
_cell.angle_alpha   90.00
_cell.angle_beta   90.00
_cell.angle_gamma   90.00
#
_symmetry.space_group_name_H-M   'P 1'
#
loop_
_entity.id
_entity.type
_entity.pdbx_description
1 polymer ?
#
loop_
_entity_poly.entity_id
_entity_poly.type
_entity_poly.pdbx_seq_one_letter_code
_entity_poly.pdbx_strand_id
1 'polypeptide(L)'
;MLCFPNLPQVLANGKVLWEGQSRTVIQLEGEVVVKIGHDLDHGEDALLSFIAEETPDVPIPKPLGTIVTKDMTYQFMTAIPGVTLDECWPRLSMDQKASICSQLNHMMSTLRRVPYVPSHPLGSISTPHLCADNRMRKRQCPHPLFTESEFNDFLVSRPFRRVSPGYARWIRSLLRNDHRIVLTHGDFHPRNIMVVAE
;
A
#
# COMPACT_ATOMS: atom_id res chain seq x y z
N MET A 1 -23.02 5.79 8.22
CA MET A 1 -23.02 6.65 7.02
C MET A 1 -22.57 8.03 7.46
N LEU A 2 -21.31 8.40 7.18
CA LEU A 2 -20.80 9.74 7.48
C LEU A 2 -21.43 10.70 6.47
N CYS A 3 -22.26 11.64 6.93
CA CYS A 3 -22.87 12.66 6.09
C CYS A 3 -22.07 13.95 6.28
N PHE A 4 -21.31 14.36 5.27
CA PHE A 4 -20.60 15.65 5.25
C PHE A 4 -21.45 16.66 4.46
N PRO A 5 -22.36 17.43 5.10
CA PRO A 5 -23.29 18.31 4.39
C PRO A 5 -22.59 19.43 3.59
N ASN A 6 -21.29 19.67 3.80
CA ASN A 6 -20.48 20.57 2.98
C ASN A 6 -19.03 20.08 2.86
N LEU A 7 -18.82 19.00 2.10
CA LEU A 7 -17.50 18.40 1.87
C LEU A 7 -16.42 19.44 1.48
N PRO A 8 -16.65 20.39 0.54
CA PRO A 8 -15.64 21.40 0.21
C PRO A 8 -15.14 22.22 1.42
N GLN A 9 -16.05 22.63 2.31
CA GLN A 9 -15.68 23.41 3.49
C GLN A 9 -14.93 22.56 4.52
N VAL A 10 -15.33 21.30 4.69
CA VAL A 10 -14.64 20.36 5.59
C VAL A 10 -13.20 20.08 5.11
N LEU A 11 -13.01 19.92 3.79
CA LEU A 11 -11.69 19.74 3.20
C LEU A 11 -10.81 20.99 3.39
N ALA A 12 -11.38 22.19 3.17
CA ALA A 12 -10.65 23.46 3.29
C ALA A 12 -10.16 23.76 4.71
N ASN A 13 -10.89 23.27 5.73
CA ASN A 13 -10.53 23.44 7.14
C ASN A 13 -9.60 22.33 7.67
N GLY A 14 -9.35 21.29 6.88
CA GLY A 14 -8.53 20.15 7.29
C GLY A 14 -7.03 20.46 7.30
N LYS A 15 -6.28 19.70 8.10
CA LYS A 15 -4.82 19.76 8.12
C LYS A 15 -4.26 18.92 6.96
N VAL A 16 -3.55 19.56 6.04
CA VAL A 16 -2.81 18.83 4.99
C VAL A 16 -1.69 18.03 5.64
N LEU A 17 -1.76 16.70 5.53
CA LEU A 17 -0.72 15.78 6.00
C LEU A 17 0.33 15.55 4.91
N TRP A 18 -0.11 15.53 3.65
CA TRP A 18 0.77 15.35 2.50
C TRP A 18 0.13 15.92 1.23
N GLU A 19 0.97 16.49 0.37
CA GLU A 19 0.56 16.99 -0.94
C GLU A 19 1.63 16.64 -1.98
N GLY A 20 1.20 16.10 -3.12
CA GLY A 20 2.06 15.82 -4.25
C GLY A 20 1.31 15.97 -5.57
N GLN A 21 1.99 15.65 -6.68
CA GLN A 21 1.47 15.98 -8.01
C GLN A 21 0.13 15.31 -8.37
N SER A 22 -0.16 14.13 -7.83
CA SER A 22 -1.34 13.34 -8.21
C SER A 22 -2.31 13.08 -7.07
N ARG A 23 -1.92 13.37 -5.83
CA ARG A 23 -2.66 13.00 -4.62
C ARG A 23 -2.46 14.05 -3.53
N THR A 24 -3.47 14.19 -2.68
CA THR A 24 -3.42 15.00 -1.45
C THR A 24 -4.01 14.18 -0.31
N VAL A 25 -3.42 14.28 0.88
CA VAL A 25 -3.89 13.62 2.09
C VAL A 25 -4.21 14.69 3.13
N ILE A 26 -5.45 14.74 3.56
CA ILE A 26 -5.95 15.75 4.49
C ILE A 26 -6.52 15.05 5.72
N GLN A 27 -6.08 15.44 6.90
CA GLN A 27 -6.74 15.09 8.15
C GLN A 27 -7.89 16.06 8.39
N LEU A 28 -9.09 15.51 8.53
CA LEU A 28 -10.30 16.25 8.84
C LEU A 28 -10.47 16.36 10.36
N GLU A 29 -11.51 17.05 10.80
CA GLU A 29 -11.84 17.15 12.22
C GLU A 29 -12.07 15.75 12.83
N GLY A 30 -11.48 15.51 14.00
CA GLY A 30 -11.48 14.20 14.67
C GLY A 30 -10.40 13.23 14.13
N GLU A 31 -10.75 11.95 14.07
CA GLU A 31 -9.84 10.85 13.69
C GLU A 31 -10.04 10.39 12.24
N VAL A 32 -10.42 11.31 11.33
CA VAL A 32 -10.69 10.98 9.93
C VAL A 32 -9.63 11.57 9.02
N VAL A 33 -9.09 10.76 8.12
CA VAL A 33 -8.20 11.16 7.04
C VAL A 33 -8.88 10.88 5.70
N VAL A 34 -8.74 11.81 4.76
CA VAL A 34 -9.19 11.65 3.38
C VAL A 34 -7.99 11.71 2.44
N LYS A 35 -7.85 10.69 1.60
CA LYS A 35 -6.97 10.69 0.43
C LYS A 35 -7.77 11.16 -0.78
N ILE A 36 -7.19 12.07 -1.55
CA ILE A 36 -7.83 12.73 -2.68
C ILE A 36 -6.93 12.55 -3.90
N GLY A 37 -7.46 12.11 -5.03
CA GLY A 37 -6.68 11.99 -6.27
C GLY A 37 -7.52 11.54 -7.47
N HIS A 38 -7.00 11.77 -8.68
CA HIS A 38 -7.66 11.41 -9.94
C HIS A 38 -7.71 9.87 -10.16
N ASP A 39 -6.62 9.16 -9.84
CA ASP A 39 -6.47 7.72 -10.04
C ASP A 39 -6.07 7.01 -8.73
N LEU A 40 -6.91 7.14 -7.69
CA LEU A 40 -6.71 6.36 -6.48
C LEU A 40 -6.97 4.88 -6.76
N ASP A 41 -6.25 4.02 -6.03
CA ASP A 41 -6.42 2.58 -6.19
C ASP A 41 -7.74 2.14 -5.56
N HIS A 42 -8.72 1.78 -6.39
CA HIS A 42 -10.02 1.32 -5.92
C HIS A 42 -9.95 0.01 -5.10
N GLY A 43 -8.81 -0.70 -5.13
CA GLY A 43 -8.60 -1.89 -4.31
C GLY A 43 -8.14 -1.63 -2.88
N GLU A 44 -7.75 -0.40 -2.53
CA GLU A 44 -7.17 -0.11 -1.21
C GLU A 44 -8.18 -0.32 -0.07
N ASP A 45 -9.46 0.07 -0.24
CA ASP A 45 -10.51 -0.16 0.77
C ASP A 45 -10.75 -1.65 1.04
N ALA A 46 -10.82 -2.45 -0.03
CA ALA A 46 -10.99 -3.90 0.08
C ALA A 46 -9.77 -4.54 0.75
N LEU A 47 -8.55 -4.09 0.41
CA LEU A 47 -7.32 -4.56 1.01
C LEU A 47 -7.26 -4.24 2.51
N LEU A 48 -7.56 -2.99 2.90
CA LEU A 48 -7.56 -2.59 4.31
C LEU A 48 -8.63 -3.35 5.10
N SER A 49 -9.82 -3.57 4.54
CA SER A 49 -10.87 -4.37 5.17
C SER A 49 -10.41 -5.81 5.42
N PHE A 50 -9.81 -6.44 4.39
CA PHE A 50 -9.27 -7.79 4.50
C PHE A 50 -8.15 -7.90 5.54
N ILE A 51 -7.20 -6.96 5.56
CA ILE A 51 -6.12 -6.95 6.55
C ILE A 51 -6.68 -6.78 7.97
N ALA A 52 -7.69 -5.93 8.16
CA ALA A 52 -8.31 -5.71 9.46
C ALA A 52 -9.03 -6.97 9.97
N GLU A 53 -9.59 -7.79 9.06
CA GLU A 53 -10.25 -9.06 9.39
C GLU A 53 -9.24 -10.16 9.70
N GLU A 54 -8.24 -10.35 8.83
CA GLU A 54 -7.25 -11.44 8.94
C GLU A 54 -6.16 -11.17 9.99
N THR A 55 -5.87 -9.90 10.28
CA THR A 55 -4.78 -9.49 11.17
C THR A 55 -5.20 -8.34 12.10
N PRO A 56 -6.15 -8.55 13.02
CA PRO A 56 -6.73 -7.48 13.84
C PRO A 56 -5.73 -6.79 14.78
N ASP A 57 -4.60 -7.46 15.08
CA ASP A 57 -3.53 -6.91 15.92
C ASP A 57 -2.57 -5.97 15.18
N VAL A 58 -2.64 -5.92 13.84
CA VAL A 58 -1.78 -5.03 13.05
C VAL A 58 -2.48 -3.66 12.95
N PRO A 59 -1.88 -2.58 13.49
CA PRO A 59 -2.50 -1.26 13.44
C PRO A 59 -2.45 -0.72 12.01
N ILE A 60 -3.61 -0.66 11.36
CA ILE A 60 -3.78 -0.09 10.02
C ILE A 60 -4.92 0.92 10.00
N PRO A 61 -4.92 1.88 9.05
CA PRO A 61 -6.10 2.72 8.81
C PRO A 61 -7.32 1.85 8.50
N LYS A 62 -8.45 2.12 9.15
CA LYS A 62 -9.72 1.44 8.87
C LYS A 62 -10.46 2.20 7.78
N PRO A 63 -10.93 1.54 6.70
CA PRO A 63 -11.67 2.21 5.66
C PRO A 63 -13.03 2.69 6.19
N LEU A 64 -13.38 3.94 5.88
CA LEU A 64 -14.66 4.57 6.26
C LEU A 64 -15.58 4.77 5.06
N GLY A 65 -15.07 4.53 3.85
CA GLY A 65 -15.81 4.57 2.60
C GLY A 65 -15.13 5.44 1.54
N THR A 66 -15.61 5.32 0.31
CA THR A 66 -15.09 6.06 -0.85
C THR A 66 -16.21 6.81 -1.57
N ILE A 67 -15.91 8.05 -1.98
CA ILE A 67 -16.75 8.86 -2.86
C ILE A 67 -16.00 9.04 -4.17
N VAL A 68 -16.62 8.65 -5.28
CA VAL A 68 -16.07 8.83 -6.63
C VAL A 68 -16.88 9.88 -7.37
N THR A 69 -16.22 10.92 -7.85
CA THR A 69 -16.78 11.88 -8.81
C THR A 69 -16.18 11.63 -10.20
N LYS A 70 -16.64 12.38 -11.21
CA LYS A 70 -16.11 12.28 -12.58
C LYS A 70 -14.59 12.49 -12.63
N ASP A 71 -14.09 13.40 -11.82
CA ASP A 71 -12.70 13.84 -11.91
C ASP A 71 -11.87 13.38 -10.71
N MET A 72 -12.46 13.10 -9.54
CA MET A 72 -11.72 12.86 -8.31
C MET A 72 -12.29 11.69 -7.50
N THR A 73 -11.39 10.93 -6.88
CA THR A 73 -11.72 9.95 -5.86
C THR A 73 -11.34 10.49 -4.48
N TYR A 74 -12.24 10.30 -3.52
CA TYR A 74 -12.07 10.64 -2.11
C TYR A 74 -12.20 9.37 -1.29
N GLN A 75 -11.11 8.92 -0.70
CA GLN A 75 -11.07 7.71 0.11
C GLN A 75 -10.90 8.09 1.58
N PHE A 76 -11.91 7.80 2.39
CA PHE A 76 -11.95 8.12 3.80
C PHE A 76 -11.48 6.93 4.63
N MET A 77 -10.63 7.20 5.61
CA MET A 77 -10.11 6.19 6.54
C MET A 77 -9.84 6.79 7.92
N THR A 78 -9.68 5.96 8.93
CA THR A 78 -9.28 6.44 10.26
C THR A 78 -7.84 6.94 10.25
N ALA A 79 -7.57 7.99 11.01
CA ALA A 79 -6.22 8.45 11.31
C ALA A 79 -5.49 7.38 12.15
N ILE A 80 -4.19 7.23 11.92
CA ILE A 80 -3.32 6.49 12.84
C ILE A 80 -2.58 7.53 13.69
N PRO A 81 -2.67 7.44 15.03
CA PRO A 81 -2.07 8.44 15.91
C PRO A 81 -0.54 8.41 15.84
N GLY A 82 0.07 9.53 16.21
CA GLY A 82 1.52 9.67 16.35
C GLY A 82 2.19 10.52 15.28
N VAL A 83 3.51 10.37 15.17
CA VAL A 83 4.37 11.01 14.17
C VAL A 83 4.99 9.95 13.27
N THR A 84 5.46 10.32 12.10
CA THR A 84 6.10 9.35 11.20
C THR A 84 7.46 8.91 11.75
N LEU A 85 7.85 7.67 11.46
CA LEU A 85 9.10 7.09 11.96
C LEU A 85 10.32 7.87 11.48
N ASP A 86 10.35 8.34 10.23
CA ASP A 86 11.45 9.16 9.71
C ASP A 86 11.62 10.48 10.46
N GLU A 87 10.52 11.12 10.86
CA GLU A 87 10.55 12.38 11.58
C GLU A 87 11.17 12.20 12.97
N CYS A 88 10.81 11.13 13.68
CA CYS A 88 11.29 10.88 15.05
C CYS A 88 12.61 10.12 15.10
N TRP A 89 12.98 9.34 14.07
CA TRP A 89 14.15 8.45 14.06
C TRP A 89 15.46 9.06 14.55
N PRO A 90 15.83 10.31 14.18
CA PRO A 90 17.08 10.92 14.65
C PRO A 90 17.11 11.15 16.17
N ARG A 91 15.95 11.26 16.82
CA ARG A 91 15.80 11.56 18.25
C ARG A 91 15.64 10.31 19.12
N LEU A 92 15.42 9.15 18.51
CA LEU A 92 15.20 7.90 19.24
C LEU A 92 16.51 7.34 19.82
N SER A 93 16.41 6.84 21.06
CA SER A 93 17.48 6.06 21.69
C SER A 93 17.69 4.72 20.98
N MET A 94 18.82 4.06 21.27
CA MET A 94 19.09 2.73 20.72
C MET A 94 18.05 1.70 21.19
N ASP A 95 17.61 1.78 22.45
CA ASP A 95 16.60 0.89 23.00
C ASP A 95 15.23 1.10 22.34
N GLN A 96 14.86 2.35 22.06
CA GLN A 96 13.63 2.66 21.33
C GLN A 96 13.68 2.13 19.89
N LYS A 97 14.81 2.29 19.20
CA LYS A 97 14.99 1.74 17.85
C LYS A 97 14.91 0.21 17.83
N ALA A 98 15.51 -0.46 18.84
CA ALA A 98 15.42 -1.90 18.99
C ALA A 98 13.99 -2.38 19.27
N SER A 99 13.25 -1.65 20.12
CA SER A 99 11.83 -1.90 20.39
C SER A 99 10.99 -1.76 19.12
N ILE A 100 11.13 -0.66 18.38
CA ILE A 100 10.42 -0.45 17.11
C ILE A 100 10.74 -1.55 16.10
N CYS A 101 12.01 -1.93 15.97
CA CYS A 101 12.41 -3.03 15.08
C CYS A 101 11.70 -4.34 15.46
N SER A 102 11.60 -4.64 16.75
CA SER A 102 10.89 -5.83 17.25
C SER A 102 9.39 -5.78 16.94
N GLN A 103 8.75 -4.63 17.14
CA GLN A 103 7.33 -4.43 16.80
C GLN A 103 7.06 -4.58 15.30
N LEU A 104 7.90 -3.95 14.46
CA LEU A 104 7.79 -4.05 12.99
C LEU A 104 8.00 -5.50 12.51
N ASN A 105 8.96 -6.22 13.09
CA ASN A 105 9.18 -7.63 12.79
C ASN A 105 7.95 -8.48 13.16
N HIS A 106 7.32 -8.20 14.31
CA HIS A 106 6.09 -8.86 14.71
C HIS A 106 4.97 -8.60 13.69
N MET A 107 4.69 -7.33 13.37
CA MET A 107 3.65 -6.93 12.41
C MET A 107 3.87 -7.56 11.03
N MET A 108 5.09 -7.48 10.49
CA MET A 108 5.41 -8.09 9.20
C MET A 108 5.29 -9.62 9.24
N SER A 109 5.65 -10.26 10.35
CA SER A 109 5.45 -11.69 10.51
C SER A 109 3.98 -12.06 10.55
N THR A 110 3.14 -11.23 11.21
CA THR A 110 1.68 -11.40 11.25
C THR A 110 1.07 -11.28 9.85
N LEU A 111 1.38 -10.23 9.10
CA LEU A 111 0.93 -10.07 7.71
C LEU A 111 1.34 -11.26 6.83
N ARG A 112 2.60 -11.73 6.96
CA ARG A 112 3.12 -12.84 6.15
C ARG A 112 2.57 -14.22 6.54
N ARG A 113 1.84 -14.33 7.66
CA ARG A 113 1.15 -15.56 8.06
C ARG A 113 -0.23 -15.70 7.40
N VAL A 114 -0.80 -14.62 6.87
CA VAL A 114 -2.05 -14.68 6.11
C VAL A 114 -1.85 -15.68 4.96
N PRO A 115 -2.67 -16.75 4.88
CA PRO A 115 -2.42 -17.85 3.97
C PRO A 115 -2.66 -17.40 2.52
N TYR A 116 -1.68 -17.65 1.66
CA TYR A 116 -1.90 -17.66 0.22
C TYR A 116 -2.50 -19.01 -0.18
N VAL A 117 -3.65 -19.00 -0.84
CA VAL A 117 -4.30 -20.22 -1.33
C VAL A 117 -3.75 -20.54 -2.73
N PRO A 118 -3.02 -21.66 -2.91
CA PRO A 118 -2.56 -22.08 -4.23
C PRO A 118 -3.76 -22.21 -5.16
N SER A 119 -3.65 -21.69 -6.39
CA SER A 119 -4.72 -21.48 -7.41
C SER A 119 -5.42 -20.13 -7.41
N HIS A 120 -5.22 -19.27 -6.39
CA HIS A 120 -5.67 -17.88 -6.48
C HIS A 120 -4.70 -17.03 -7.32
N PRO A 121 -5.21 -16.11 -8.15
CA PRO A 121 -4.36 -15.20 -8.90
C PRO A 121 -3.56 -14.29 -7.96
N LEU A 122 -2.32 -14.01 -8.35
CA LEU A 122 -1.43 -13.02 -7.74
C LEU A 122 -1.90 -11.61 -8.09
N GLY A 123 -1.76 -10.67 -7.15
CA GLY A 123 -1.98 -9.24 -7.39
C GLY A 123 -2.96 -8.64 -6.40
N SER A 124 -3.80 -7.72 -6.89
CA SER A 124 -4.84 -7.09 -6.07
C SER A 124 -5.83 -8.12 -5.50
N ILE A 125 -6.35 -7.84 -4.31
CA ILE A 125 -7.43 -8.64 -3.72
C ILE A 125 -8.77 -8.41 -4.43
N SER A 126 -8.93 -7.28 -5.11
CA SER A 126 -10.12 -6.97 -5.88
C SER A 126 -10.03 -7.57 -7.27
N THR A 127 -11.16 -8.04 -7.81
CA THR A 127 -11.26 -8.47 -9.20
C THR A 127 -10.87 -7.30 -10.14
N PRO A 128 -10.08 -7.57 -11.19
CA PRO A 128 -9.69 -8.87 -11.74
C PRO A 128 -8.34 -9.41 -11.22
N HIS A 129 -7.91 -9.05 -10.01
CA HIS A 129 -6.68 -9.56 -9.36
C HIS A 129 -5.41 -9.35 -10.17
N LEU A 130 -5.23 -8.13 -10.68
CA LEU A 130 -4.12 -7.84 -11.57
C LEU A 130 -2.86 -7.47 -10.78
N CYS A 131 -1.73 -8.01 -11.22
CA CYS A 131 -0.41 -7.59 -10.75
C CYS A 131 -0.05 -6.22 -11.34
N ALA A 132 0.64 -5.39 -10.55
CA ALA A 132 1.21 -4.12 -10.99
C ALA A 132 2.72 -4.07 -10.72
N ASP A 133 3.46 -3.54 -11.68
CA ASP A 133 4.88 -3.24 -11.58
C ASP A 133 5.04 -1.73 -11.36
N ASN A 134 5.43 -1.34 -10.15
CA ASN A 134 5.56 0.04 -9.70
C ASN A 134 7.00 0.55 -9.64
N ARG A 135 7.99 -0.23 -10.11
CA ARG A 135 9.44 0.10 -9.94
C ARG A 135 9.88 1.39 -10.64
N MET A 136 9.11 1.85 -11.63
CA MET A 136 9.44 3.04 -12.43
C MET A 136 8.18 3.82 -12.84
N ARG A 137 7.38 3.22 -13.72
CA ARG A 137 6.06 3.71 -14.13
C ARG A 137 5.10 2.57 -13.90
N LYS A 138 3.99 2.85 -13.20
CA LYS A 138 2.95 1.86 -12.93
C LYS A 138 2.56 1.18 -14.22
N ARG A 139 2.81 -0.12 -14.30
CA ARG A 139 2.38 -0.99 -15.39
C ARG A 139 1.54 -2.09 -14.80
N GLN A 140 0.28 -2.15 -15.20
CA GLN A 140 -0.60 -3.23 -14.82
C GLN A 140 -0.48 -4.39 -15.81
N CYS A 141 -0.48 -5.62 -15.31
CA CYS A 141 -0.59 -6.81 -16.14
C CYS A 141 -2.01 -6.84 -16.72
N PRO A 142 -2.19 -7.08 -18.03
CA PRO A 142 -3.52 -7.07 -18.65
C PRO A 142 -4.38 -8.29 -18.30
N HIS A 143 -3.80 -9.32 -17.66
CA HIS A 143 -4.47 -10.53 -17.26
C HIS A 143 -3.97 -11.00 -15.89
N PRO A 144 -4.76 -11.82 -15.17
CA PRO A 144 -4.31 -12.44 -13.92
C PRO A 144 -3.06 -13.32 -14.16
N LEU A 145 -2.25 -13.46 -13.11
CA LEU A 145 -1.08 -14.36 -13.09
C LEU A 145 -1.26 -15.30 -11.92
N PHE A 146 -0.92 -16.58 -12.06
CA PHE A 146 -1.17 -17.60 -11.05
C PHE A 146 0.11 -18.16 -10.43
N THR A 147 1.25 -17.93 -11.09
CA THR A 147 2.54 -18.47 -10.67
C THR A 147 3.61 -17.39 -10.57
N GLU A 148 4.61 -17.63 -9.73
CA GLU A 148 5.77 -16.75 -9.65
C GLU A 148 6.52 -16.68 -11.00
N SER A 149 6.54 -17.78 -11.76
CA SER A 149 7.16 -17.78 -13.09
C SER A 149 6.49 -16.79 -14.04
N GLU A 150 5.16 -16.80 -14.11
CA GLU A 150 4.39 -15.84 -14.92
C GLU A 150 4.60 -14.40 -14.44
N PHE A 151 4.68 -14.18 -13.13
CA PHE A 151 5.01 -12.88 -12.56
C PHE A 151 6.40 -12.41 -12.98
N ASN A 152 7.41 -13.27 -12.88
CA ASN A 152 8.79 -12.97 -13.29
C ASN A 152 8.87 -12.68 -14.80
N ASP A 153 8.15 -13.45 -15.63
CA ASP A 153 8.04 -13.19 -17.07
C ASP A 153 7.40 -11.84 -17.33
N PHE A 154 6.32 -11.50 -16.61
CA PHE A 154 5.70 -10.17 -16.67
C PHE A 154 6.69 -9.06 -16.30
N LEU A 155 7.49 -9.22 -15.24
CA LEU A 155 8.48 -8.22 -14.81
C LEU A 155 9.54 -7.90 -15.87
N VAL A 156 9.86 -8.85 -16.76
CA VAL A 156 10.86 -8.68 -17.83
C VAL A 156 10.26 -8.51 -19.23
N SER A 157 8.94 -8.69 -19.41
CA SER A 157 8.28 -8.73 -20.73
C SER A 157 8.27 -7.42 -21.50
N ARG A 158 8.42 -6.29 -20.82
CA ARG A 158 8.55 -4.96 -21.44
C ARG A 158 9.88 -4.33 -21.06
N PRO A 159 10.99 -4.85 -21.59
CA PRO A 159 12.27 -4.21 -21.38
C PRO A 159 12.22 -2.84 -22.09
N PHE A 160 12.89 -1.82 -21.54
CA PHE A 160 12.97 -0.52 -22.22
C PHE A 160 13.36 -0.71 -23.70
N ARG A 161 12.94 0.19 -24.59
CA ARG A 161 13.25 0.09 -26.04
C ARG A 161 14.74 -0.17 -26.38
N ARG A 162 15.65 0.13 -25.45
CA ARG A 162 17.11 -0.03 -25.59
C ARG A 162 17.69 -1.31 -24.97
N VAL A 163 16.87 -2.14 -24.33
CA VAL A 163 17.33 -3.37 -23.68
C VAL A 163 17.21 -4.53 -24.66
N SER A 164 18.32 -5.23 -24.89
CA SER A 164 18.35 -6.35 -25.82
C SER A 164 17.55 -7.56 -25.30
N PRO A 165 16.94 -8.36 -26.18
CA PRO A 165 16.27 -9.60 -25.76
C PRO A 165 17.21 -10.57 -25.02
N GLY A 166 18.50 -10.58 -25.38
CA GLY A 166 19.51 -11.39 -24.69
C GLY A 166 19.72 -10.95 -23.24
N TYR A 167 19.78 -9.65 -22.98
CA TYR A 167 19.89 -9.13 -21.62
C TYR A 167 18.64 -9.42 -20.79
N ALA A 168 17.44 -9.27 -21.37
CA ALA A 168 16.19 -9.60 -20.68
C ALA A 168 16.12 -11.10 -20.29
N ARG A 169 16.54 -12.00 -21.19
CA ARG A 169 16.67 -13.44 -20.88
C ARG A 169 17.70 -13.72 -19.79
N TRP A 170 18.83 -13.03 -19.82
CA TRP A 170 19.84 -13.15 -18.77
C TRP A 170 19.27 -12.73 -17.41
N ILE A 171 18.64 -11.55 -17.31
CA ILE A 171 17.95 -11.12 -16.08
C ILE A 171 16.91 -12.15 -15.64
N ARG A 172 16.08 -12.66 -16.56
CA ARG A 172 15.07 -13.68 -16.24
C ARG A 172 15.69 -14.95 -15.65
N SER A 173 16.85 -15.37 -16.14
CA SER A 173 17.58 -16.55 -15.66
C SER A 173 18.14 -16.39 -14.24
N LEU A 174 18.29 -15.16 -13.75
CA LEU A 174 18.69 -14.87 -12.37
C LEU A 174 17.51 -14.91 -11.38
N LEU A 175 16.26 -14.93 -11.87
CA LEU A 175 15.06 -14.96 -11.05
C LEU A 175 14.66 -16.41 -10.74
N ARG A 176 14.56 -16.74 -9.45
CA ARG A 176 14.00 -18.02 -8.98
C ARG A 176 12.47 -18.01 -9.12
N ASN A 177 11.85 -19.18 -9.03
CA ASN A 177 10.39 -19.36 -9.11
C ASN A 177 9.83 -20.20 -7.94
N ASP A 178 10.57 -20.28 -6.83
CA ASP A 178 10.30 -21.14 -5.69
C ASP A 178 10.17 -20.34 -4.38
N HIS A 179 9.88 -19.05 -4.46
CA HIS A 179 9.66 -18.23 -3.28
C HIS A 179 8.27 -18.48 -2.70
N ARG A 180 8.17 -18.39 -1.37
CA ARG A 180 6.88 -18.36 -0.69
C ARG A 180 6.17 -17.04 -0.98
N ILE A 181 4.99 -17.11 -1.57
CA ILE A 181 4.12 -15.95 -1.77
C ILE A 181 3.49 -15.56 -0.44
N VAL A 182 3.63 -14.30 -0.06
CA VAL A 182 3.15 -13.76 1.21
C VAL A 182 2.61 -12.35 1.03
N LEU A 183 1.66 -11.96 1.88
CA LEU A 183 1.23 -10.57 1.99
C LEU A 183 2.38 -9.73 2.55
N THR A 184 2.70 -8.62 1.88
CA THR A 184 3.77 -7.71 2.28
C THR A 184 3.38 -6.26 1.97
N HIS A 185 3.86 -5.32 2.78
CA HIS A 185 3.66 -3.91 2.50
C HIS A 185 4.51 -3.49 1.29
N GLY A 186 3.87 -2.91 0.26
CA GLY A 186 4.52 -2.57 -1.01
C GLY A 186 5.42 -1.34 -0.99
N ASP A 187 5.26 -0.44 -0.01
CA ASP A 187 6.09 0.76 0.20
C ASP A 187 6.51 0.85 1.68
N PHE A 188 7.26 -0.15 2.17
CA PHE A 188 7.68 -0.23 3.58
C PHE A 188 8.79 0.78 3.91
N HIS A 189 8.43 2.05 3.84
CA HIS A 189 9.28 3.21 4.07
C HIS A 189 8.97 3.85 5.44
N PRO A 190 9.97 4.38 6.19
CA PRO A 190 9.75 4.98 7.50
C PRO A 190 8.65 6.07 7.55
N ARG A 191 8.54 6.90 6.51
CA ARG A 191 7.44 7.89 6.36
C ARG A 191 6.02 7.31 6.40
N ASN A 192 5.86 6.01 6.11
CA ASN A 192 4.58 5.31 6.10
C ASN A 192 4.34 4.53 7.40
N ILE A 193 5.20 4.69 8.41
CA ILE A 193 5.11 4.03 9.71
C ILE A 193 4.84 5.12 10.76
N MET A 194 3.76 4.95 11.51
CA MET A 194 3.40 5.87 12.59
C MET A 194 3.96 5.36 13.93
N VAL A 195 4.46 6.29 14.75
CA VAL A 195 5.00 6.02 16.07
C VAL A 195 4.28 6.91 17.08
N VAL A 196 3.69 6.27 18.08
CA VAL A 196 3.19 6.95 19.28
C VAL A 196 4.30 6.95 20.33
N ALA A 197 4.53 8.10 20.96
CA ALA A 197 5.34 8.14 22.16
C ALA A 197 4.47 7.63 23.33
N GLU A 198 4.99 6.69 24.10
CA GLU A 198 4.49 6.38 25.45
C GLU A 198 4.88 7.50 26.42
#